data_AF-A0A3B1KHM4-F1
#
_entry.id   AF-A0A3B1KHM4-F1
#
_cell.length_a   1.000
_cell.length_b   1.000
_cell.length_c   1.000
_cell.angle_alpha   90.00
_cell.angle_beta   90.00
_cell.angle_gamma   90.00
#
_symmetry.space_group_name_H-M   'P 1'
#
loop_
_entity.id
_entity.type
_entity.pdbx_description
1 polymer ?
#
loop_
_entity_poly.entity_id
_entity_poly.type
_entity_poly.pdbx_seq_one_letter_code
_entity_poly.pdbx_strand_id
1 'polypeptide(L)'
;METYEDTPTGIVIGAVTAEDLDAGDSPVRYSIEWKKDAENYFDIDPVEGTITTSEALDREAEAKHNVTVVATKVNNPLLYSRVSVTISVLDVNEFPPELSHPYEAFVCEDAKVGQVVEILSATDRDMPHVGHRFFFKSPRDVRNRNFTIRDYGNNTAGVVTRRAGFQRREKSVYLVPVVVEDSGYPIQSSTGTLSVRVCACDGEGSVLSCSAEAVFLAMGLSTGALVAILLCMLILLVMVVLYVSMKRHKKKDILMSSKEDVRDNVIHYDDEGGGEEDTNAFDIGTLRNPKAGMRETTPPRRDVQLEAEPVLNPEDTEDIRAYIQQRLQENHASSTAPPYDSLATYAYEGSGSMADSLSSIESWALEPEEDYRSIQDWGPRFKTLAGIFSQRESSQGAERRPENRGSQPPAEGSEERPD
;
A
#
# COMPACT_ATOMS: atom_id res chain seq x y z
N MET A 1 -22.64 -43.38 7.72
CA MET A 1 -23.18 -42.70 6.51
C MET A 1 -22.14 -41.70 6.06
N GLU A 2 -22.12 -41.35 4.78
CA GLU A 2 -21.14 -40.43 4.20
C GLU A 2 -21.87 -39.42 3.31
N THR A 3 -21.42 -38.17 3.34
CA THR A 3 -21.97 -37.08 2.52
C THR A 3 -20.86 -36.08 2.23
N TYR A 4 -20.88 -35.42 1.07
CA TYR A 4 -19.93 -34.35 0.77
C TYR A 4 -20.32 -33.06 1.47
N GLU A 5 -19.36 -32.20 1.80
CA GLU A 5 -19.64 -30.92 2.45
C GLU A 5 -20.43 -29.94 1.56
N ASP A 6 -20.22 -29.99 0.25
CA ASP A 6 -20.95 -29.20 -0.74
C ASP A 6 -22.39 -29.69 -1.01
N THR A 7 -22.84 -30.72 -0.26
CA THR A 7 -24.20 -31.25 -0.39
C THR A 7 -25.22 -30.17 0.02
N PRO A 8 -26.14 -29.76 -0.87
CA PRO A 8 -27.14 -28.76 -0.54
C PRO A 8 -28.02 -29.18 0.65
N THR A 9 -28.64 -28.20 1.31
CA THR A 9 -29.62 -28.46 2.36
C THR A 9 -30.88 -29.12 1.81
N GLY A 10 -31.51 -29.97 2.62
CA GLY A 10 -32.71 -30.73 2.27
C GLY A 10 -32.45 -32.02 1.48
N ILE A 11 -31.20 -32.41 1.29
CA ILE A 11 -30.85 -33.63 0.55
C ILE A 11 -30.79 -34.83 1.48
N VAL A 12 -31.36 -35.96 1.03
CA VAL A 12 -31.32 -37.23 1.76
C VAL A 12 -29.92 -37.84 1.68
N ILE A 13 -29.30 -38.07 2.83
CA ILE A 13 -27.96 -38.65 2.96
C ILE A 13 -27.98 -40.12 3.37
N GLY A 14 -29.13 -40.61 3.83
CA GLY A 14 -29.31 -42.01 4.23
C GLY A 14 -30.66 -42.23 4.89
N ALA A 15 -30.89 -43.46 5.33
CA ALA A 15 -32.10 -43.82 6.07
C ALA A 15 -31.76 -44.83 7.16
N VAL A 16 -32.57 -44.83 8.21
CA VAL A 16 -32.57 -45.86 9.24
C VAL A 16 -33.93 -46.55 9.27
N THR A 17 -33.94 -47.80 9.72
CA THR A 17 -35.17 -48.59 9.83
C THR A 17 -35.25 -49.24 11.20
N ALA A 18 -36.45 -49.26 11.76
CA ALA A 18 -36.78 -49.98 12.98
C ALA A 18 -38.03 -50.85 12.76
N GLU A 19 -38.07 -52.00 13.44
CA GLU A 19 -39.17 -52.95 13.35
C GLU A 19 -39.71 -53.23 14.76
N ASP A 20 -41.03 -53.20 14.92
CA ASP A 20 -41.73 -53.61 16.13
C ASP A 20 -42.22 -55.06 15.96
N LEU A 21 -41.89 -55.93 16.90
CA LEU A 21 -42.13 -57.38 16.80
C LEU A 21 -43.53 -57.80 17.26
N ASP A 22 -44.40 -56.87 17.66
CA ASP A 22 -45.77 -57.18 18.06
C ASP A 22 -46.64 -57.58 16.86
N ALA A 23 -47.64 -58.45 17.10
CA ALA A 23 -48.55 -58.89 16.05
C ALA A 23 -49.50 -57.75 15.59
N GLY A 24 -49.32 -57.28 14.36
CA GLY A 24 -50.16 -56.25 13.72
C GLY A 24 -49.35 -55.09 13.15
N ASP A 25 -50.03 -54.11 12.55
CA ASP A 25 -49.39 -52.88 12.08
C ASP A 25 -49.06 -51.99 13.29
N SER A 26 -47.79 -51.96 13.69
CA SER A 26 -47.28 -51.17 14.81
C SER A 26 -46.41 -50.04 14.27
N PRO A 27 -47.00 -48.87 13.94
CA PRO A 27 -46.24 -47.78 13.36
C PRO A 27 -45.21 -47.24 14.35
N VAL A 28 -44.01 -47.00 13.84
CA VAL A 28 -42.86 -46.45 14.56
C VAL A 28 -42.63 -45.02 14.10
N ARG A 29 -42.24 -44.14 15.02
CA ARG A 29 -41.85 -42.76 14.74
C ARG A 29 -40.37 -42.56 15.02
N TYR A 30 -39.69 -41.91 14.09
CA TYR A 30 -38.28 -41.58 14.21
C TYR A 30 -38.10 -40.14 14.71
N SER A 31 -37.05 -39.93 15.48
CA SER A 31 -36.62 -38.61 15.94
C SER A 31 -35.12 -38.61 16.23
N ILE A 32 -34.46 -37.47 16.11
CA ILE A 32 -33.07 -37.29 16.53
C ILE A 32 -33.02 -36.78 17.98
N GLU A 33 -32.21 -37.42 18.82
CA GLU A 33 -31.86 -36.95 20.17
C GLU A 33 -30.56 -36.13 20.08
N TRP A 34 -30.70 -34.80 20.21
CA TRP A 34 -29.59 -33.85 20.20
C TRP A 34 -28.88 -33.82 21.55
N LYS A 35 -27.55 -33.91 21.55
CA LYS A 35 -26.73 -33.82 22.77
C LYS A 35 -26.34 -32.38 23.13
N LYS A 36 -26.45 -31.45 22.18
CA LYS A 36 -26.24 -30.00 22.37
C LYS A 36 -27.31 -29.23 21.60
N ASP A 37 -27.77 -28.11 22.15
CA ASP A 37 -28.74 -27.20 21.51
C ASP A 37 -28.22 -26.52 20.21
N ALA A 38 -26.97 -26.78 19.80
CA ALA A 38 -26.29 -26.15 18.67
C ALA A 38 -26.04 -27.08 17.47
N GLU A 39 -26.38 -28.37 17.53
CA GLU A 39 -25.99 -29.36 16.52
C GLU A 39 -27.13 -29.68 15.53
N ASN A 40 -27.78 -28.68 14.95
CA ASN A 40 -28.97 -28.85 14.11
C ASN A 40 -28.63 -29.11 12.61
N TYR A 41 -27.57 -29.87 12.32
CA TYR A 41 -27.08 -30.09 10.95
C TYR A 41 -27.91 -31.07 10.13
N PHE A 42 -28.72 -31.91 10.79
CA PHE A 42 -29.49 -32.98 10.16
C PHE A 42 -30.95 -32.96 10.62
N ASP A 43 -31.85 -33.43 9.78
CA ASP A 43 -33.24 -33.70 10.15
C ASP A 43 -33.59 -35.15 9.80
N ILE A 44 -34.66 -35.68 10.38
CA ILE A 44 -35.15 -37.03 10.08
C ILE A 44 -36.65 -37.01 9.79
N ASP A 45 -37.04 -37.67 8.70
CA ASP A 45 -38.46 -37.90 8.44
C ASP A 45 -39.04 -38.84 9.52
N PRO A 46 -40.08 -38.42 10.26
CA PRO A 46 -40.59 -39.18 11.38
C PRO A 46 -41.32 -40.46 10.96
N VAL A 47 -41.70 -40.62 9.69
CA VAL A 47 -42.39 -41.80 9.12
C VAL A 47 -41.41 -42.69 8.37
N GLU A 48 -40.62 -42.12 7.46
CA GLU A 48 -39.75 -42.89 6.56
C GLU A 48 -38.38 -43.19 7.17
N GLY A 49 -37.95 -42.44 8.21
CA GLY A 49 -36.64 -42.60 8.82
C GLY A 49 -35.48 -42.12 7.94
N THR A 50 -35.77 -41.36 6.88
CA THR A 50 -34.78 -40.74 6.00
C THR A 50 -34.14 -39.55 6.68
N ILE A 51 -32.81 -39.51 6.70
CA ILE A 51 -32.02 -38.42 7.28
C ILE A 51 -31.65 -37.45 6.16
N THR A 52 -31.93 -36.16 6.36
CA THR A 52 -31.62 -35.08 5.43
C THR A 52 -30.64 -34.08 6.04
N THR A 53 -29.88 -33.38 5.21
CA THR A 53 -29.12 -32.19 5.62
C THR A 53 -30.09 -31.05 5.96
N SER A 54 -29.88 -30.38 7.09
CA SER A 54 -30.67 -29.20 7.49
C SER A 54 -29.86 -27.91 7.34
N GLU A 55 -28.55 -27.97 7.56
CA GLU A 55 -27.63 -26.84 7.46
C GLU A 55 -26.48 -27.19 6.50
N ALA A 56 -25.74 -26.18 6.05
CA ALA A 56 -24.52 -26.38 5.27
C ALA A 56 -23.49 -27.14 6.12
N LEU A 57 -22.83 -28.10 5.49
CA LEU A 57 -21.76 -28.87 6.10
C LEU A 57 -20.42 -28.23 5.75
N ASP A 58 -19.48 -28.33 6.68
CA ASP A 58 -18.12 -27.81 6.55
C ASP A 58 -17.19 -28.85 7.19
N ARG A 59 -16.38 -29.52 6.38
CA ARG A 59 -15.53 -30.62 6.84
C ARG A 59 -14.35 -30.12 7.67
N GLU A 60 -13.82 -28.95 7.34
CA GLU A 60 -12.77 -28.23 8.06
C GLU A 60 -13.23 -27.89 9.49
N ALA A 61 -14.52 -27.56 9.66
CA ALA A 61 -15.12 -27.32 10.97
C ALA A 61 -15.39 -28.62 11.74
N GLU A 62 -16.11 -29.58 11.15
CA GLU A 62 -16.42 -30.86 11.80
C GLU A 62 -16.57 -32.01 10.79
N ALA A 63 -15.50 -32.80 10.61
CA ALA A 63 -15.49 -33.93 9.68
C ALA A 63 -16.42 -35.11 10.06
N LYS A 64 -16.91 -35.19 11.31
CA LYS A 64 -17.72 -36.31 11.79
C LYS A 64 -18.77 -35.88 12.79
N HIS A 65 -20.03 -36.13 12.45
CA HIS A 65 -21.16 -35.91 13.34
C HIS A 65 -21.70 -37.25 13.90
N ASN A 66 -21.95 -37.30 15.20
CA ASN A 66 -22.51 -38.47 15.86
C ASN A 66 -23.93 -38.18 16.33
N VAL A 67 -24.90 -38.65 15.56
CA VAL A 67 -26.32 -38.42 15.80
C VAL A 67 -26.91 -39.63 16.52
N THR A 68 -27.77 -39.41 17.52
CA THR A 68 -28.52 -40.50 18.17
C THR A 68 -29.93 -40.51 17.61
N VAL A 69 -30.30 -41.56 16.88
CA VAL A 69 -31.66 -41.71 16.37
C VAL A 69 -32.47 -42.57 17.33
N VAL A 70 -33.68 -42.12 17.63
CA VAL A 70 -34.64 -42.78 18.51
C VAL A 70 -35.83 -43.23 17.66
N ALA A 71 -36.17 -44.51 17.77
CA ALA A 71 -37.35 -45.09 17.18
C ALA A 71 -38.36 -45.39 18.30
N THR A 72 -39.55 -44.78 18.24
CA THR A 72 -40.56 -44.85 19.30
C THR A 72 -41.86 -45.45 18.76
N LYS A 73 -42.47 -46.36 19.51
CA LYS A 73 -43.78 -46.92 19.15
C LYS A 73 -44.86 -45.84 19.28
N VAL A 74 -45.63 -45.58 18.20
CA VAL A 74 -46.65 -44.51 18.16
C VAL A 74 -47.67 -44.63 19.30
N ASN A 75 -48.13 -45.86 19.56
CA ASN A 75 -49.20 -46.10 20.54
C ASN A 75 -48.69 -46.25 21.97
N ASN A 76 -47.36 -46.27 22.18
CA ASN A 76 -46.77 -46.37 23.51
C ASN A 76 -45.38 -45.69 23.54
N PRO A 77 -45.31 -44.40 23.91
CA PRO A 77 -44.06 -43.64 23.90
C PRO A 77 -43.03 -44.11 24.92
N LEU A 78 -43.39 -45.03 25.83
CA LEU A 78 -42.44 -45.65 26.77
C LEU A 78 -41.61 -46.77 26.11
N LEU A 79 -42.01 -47.24 24.92
CA LEU A 79 -41.30 -48.26 24.16
C LEU A 79 -40.51 -47.58 23.03
N TYR A 80 -39.20 -47.49 23.23
CA TYR A 80 -38.28 -46.91 22.27
C TYR A 80 -36.96 -47.68 22.19
N SER A 81 -36.28 -47.58 21.05
CA SER A 81 -34.90 -48.03 20.85
C SER A 81 -34.05 -46.86 20.37
N ARG A 82 -32.74 -46.93 20.63
CA ARG A 82 -31.78 -45.89 20.24
C ARG A 82 -30.62 -46.50 19.48
N VAL A 83 -30.16 -45.80 18.45
CA VAL A 83 -28.96 -46.17 17.69
C VAL A 83 -28.11 -44.93 17.44
N SER A 84 -26.79 -45.07 17.55
CA SER A 84 -25.88 -44.00 17.17
C SER A 84 -25.49 -44.16 15.71
N VAL A 85 -25.71 -43.09 14.94
CA VAL A 85 -25.35 -42.98 13.53
C VAL A 85 -24.18 -42.01 13.41
N THR A 86 -23.04 -42.51 12.93
CA THR A 86 -21.90 -41.66 12.57
C THR A 86 -22.04 -41.23 11.11
N ILE A 87 -22.09 -39.93 10.89
CA ILE A 87 -22.10 -39.28 9.57
C ILE A 87 -20.69 -38.71 9.37
N SER A 88 -19.98 -39.21 8.36
CA SER A 88 -18.67 -38.67 7.99
C SER A 88 -18.84 -37.70 6.83
N VAL A 89 -18.35 -36.49 6.99
CA VAL A 89 -18.33 -35.48 5.94
C VAL A 89 -17.10 -35.74 5.06
N LEU A 90 -17.34 -35.91 3.76
CA LEU A 90 -16.33 -36.13 2.74
C LEU A 90 -15.86 -34.79 2.18
N ASP A 91 -14.55 -34.75 1.90
CA ASP A 91 -13.83 -33.57 1.44
C ASP A 91 -14.19 -33.19 0.01
N VAL A 92 -14.33 -31.89 -0.21
CA VAL A 92 -14.46 -31.24 -1.51
C VAL A 92 -13.37 -30.17 -1.58
N ASN A 93 -12.66 -30.09 -2.70
CA ASN A 93 -11.60 -29.10 -2.87
C ASN A 93 -12.18 -27.69 -2.98
N GLU A 94 -12.01 -26.87 -1.93
CA GLU A 94 -12.54 -25.51 -1.84
C GLU A 94 -11.45 -24.45 -1.99
N PHE A 95 -10.24 -24.71 -1.47
CA PHE A 95 -9.18 -23.72 -1.42
C PHE A 95 -8.08 -24.00 -2.44
N PRO A 96 -7.69 -23.02 -3.27
CA PRO A 96 -6.55 -23.20 -4.15
C PRO A 96 -5.24 -23.27 -3.35
N PRO A 97 -4.25 -24.07 -3.80
CA PRO A 97 -2.94 -24.10 -3.16
C PRO A 97 -2.21 -22.78 -3.39
N GLU A 98 -1.51 -22.29 -2.36
CA GLU A 98 -0.74 -21.05 -2.39
C GLU A 98 0.76 -21.33 -2.33
N LEU A 99 1.58 -20.47 -2.96
CA LEU A 99 3.03 -20.54 -2.80
C LEU A 99 3.43 -20.26 -1.35
N SER A 100 4.31 -21.10 -0.81
CA SER A 100 4.90 -20.83 0.50
C SER A 100 5.89 -19.66 0.42
N HIS A 101 5.94 -18.86 1.48
CA HIS A 101 6.94 -17.80 1.63
C HIS A 101 8.36 -18.42 1.66
N PRO A 102 9.39 -17.77 1.08
CA PRO A 102 9.45 -16.36 0.70
C PRO A 102 9.11 -16.03 -0.77
N TYR A 103 8.63 -14.79 -1.00
CA TYR A 103 8.35 -14.22 -2.34
C TYR A 103 9.54 -13.45 -2.94
N GLU A 104 10.68 -13.45 -2.29
CA GLU A 104 11.89 -12.79 -2.78
C GLU A 104 13.02 -13.80 -2.93
N ALA A 105 13.67 -13.76 -4.09
CA ALA A 105 14.87 -14.51 -4.39
C ALA A 105 15.91 -13.60 -5.05
N PHE A 106 17.15 -14.06 -5.15
CA PHE A 106 18.20 -13.33 -5.83
C PHE A 106 18.88 -14.17 -6.90
N VAL A 107 19.34 -13.51 -7.96
CA VAL A 107 20.12 -14.11 -9.03
C VAL A 107 21.40 -13.33 -9.23
N CYS A 108 22.52 -14.04 -9.36
CA CYS A 108 23.81 -13.41 -9.61
C CYS A 108 23.90 -12.87 -11.04
N GLU A 109 24.60 -11.75 -11.26
CA GLU A 109 24.84 -11.19 -12.60
C GLU A 109 25.54 -12.19 -13.54
N ASP A 110 26.44 -13.01 -12.99
CA ASP A 110 27.19 -14.06 -13.68
C ASP A 110 26.47 -15.43 -13.70
N ALA A 111 25.20 -15.47 -13.30
CA ALA A 111 24.41 -16.70 -13.30
C ALA A 111 24.38 -17.37 -14.69
N LYS A 112 24.59 -18.69 -14.69
CA LYS A 112 24.63 -19.51 -15.91
C LYS A 112 23.24 -19.99 -16.28
N VAL A 113 23.05 -20.38 -17.53
CA VAL A 113 21.80 -21.03 -17.98
C VAL A 113 21.63 -22.38 -17.27
N GLY A 114 20.43 -22.66 -16.78
CA GLY A 114 20.11 -23.91 -16.07
C GLY A 114 20.37 -23.87 -14.57
N GLN A 115 20.80 -22.73 -14.02
CA GLN A 115 21.01 -22.54 -12.58
C GLN A 115 19.66 -22.41 -11.85
N VAL A 116 19.53 -23.08 -10.71
CA VAL A 116 18.38 -22.94 -9.83
C VAL A 116 18.57 -21.68 -8.99
N VAL A 117 17.59 -20.78 -9.05
CA VAL A 117 17.55 -19.51 -8.33
C VAL A 117 16.93 -19.71 -6.95
N GLU A 118 15.77 -20.35 -6.91
CA GLU A 118 14.98 -20.57 -5.70
C GLU A 118 14.26 -21.91 -5.79
N ILE A 119 14.04 -22.56 -4.64
CA ILE A 119 13.20 -23.75 -4.52
C ILE A 119 11.89 -23.34 -3.86
N LEU A 120 10.82 -23.41 -4.63
CA LEU A 120 9.46 -23.10 -4.21
C LEU A 120 8.80 -24.33 -3.61
N SER A 121 7.96 -24.11 -2.61
CA SER A 121 6.96 -25.06 -2.13
C SER A 121 5.58 -24.42 -2.16
N ALA A 122 4.54 -25.23 -1.95
CA ALA A 122 3.16 -24.75 -1.83
C ALA A 122 2.50 -25.32 -0.59
N THR A 123 1.48 -24.61 -0.11
CA THR A 123 0.65 -24.95 1.03
C THR A 123 -0.81 -24.78 0.67
N ASP A 124 -1.65 -25.67 1.17
CA ASP A 124 -3.09 -25.68 0.92
C ASP A 124 -3.84 -25.66 2.25
N ARG A 125 -5.04 -25.05 2.24
CA ARG A 125 -5.91 -24.95 3.41
C ARG A 125 -6.85 -26.14 3.54
N ASP A 126 -7.10 -26.86 2.45
CA ASP A 126 -7.90 -28.08 2.46
C ASP A 126 -7.30 -29.13 3.42
N MET A 127 -8.18 -29.87 4.11
CA MET A 127 -7.80 -31.04 4.91
C MET A 127 -8.30 -32.35 4.26
N PRO A 128 -7.64 -33.50 4.48
CA PRO A 128 -6.41 -33.68 5.21
C PRO A 128 -5.19 -33.29 4.35
N HIS A 129 -4.30 -32.44 4.89
CA HIS A 129 -3.07 -31.99 4.21
C HIS A 129 -2.13 -33.12 3.71
N VAL A 130 -2.27 -34.35 4.21
CA VAL A 130 -1.43 -35.49 3.86
C VAL A 130 -1.92 -36.16 2.59
N GLY A 131 -1.23 -35.91 1.48
CA GLY A 131 -1.50 -36.56 0.19
C GLY A 131 -1.81 -35.60 -0.95
N HIS A 132 -1.99 -34.30 -0.66
CA HIS A 132 -2.12 -33.28 -1.70
C HIS A 132 -0.83 -33.24 -2.52
N ARG A 133 -0.95 -33.45 -3.82
CA ARG A 133 0.12 -33.27 -4.78
C ARG A 133 -0.05 -31.95 -5.50
N PHE A 134 0.99 -31.13 -5.52
CA PHE A 134 1.00 -29.85 -6.22
C PHE A 134 1.80 -29.94 -7.52
N PHE A 135 1.32 -29.22 -8.53
CA PHE A 135 1.96 -29.07 -9.83
C PHE A 135 2.31 -27.60 -10.06
N PHE A 136 3.55 -27.36 -10.50
CA PHE A 136 4.06 -26.01 -10.69
C PHE A 136 4.33 -25.75 -12.17
N LYS A 137 3.83 -24.63 -12.68
CA LYS A 137 4.04 -24.25 -14.09
C LYS A 137 4.15 -22.75 -14.29
N SER A 138 4.70 -22.37 -15.43
CA SER A 138 4.62 -20.98 -15.89
C SER A 138 3.22 -20.69 -16.45
N PRO A 139 2.67 -19.47 -16.26
CA PRO A 139 1.40 -19.08 -16.88
C PRO A 139 1.44 -19.24 -18.40
N ARG A 140 0.35 -19.70 -19.00
CA ARG A 140 0.27 -19.93 -20.46
C ARG A 140 0.44 -18.64 -21.27
N ASP A 141 -0.06 -17.53 -20.72
CA ASP A 141 -0.07 -16.22 -21.41
C ASP A 141 1.25 -15.45 -21.24
N VAL A 142 2.09 -15.82 -20.27
CA VAL A 142 3.33 -15.11 -19.94
C VAL A 142 4.54 -15.90 -20.41
N ARG A 143 5.10 -15.49 -21.56
CA ARG A 143 6.33 -16.11 -22.08
C ARG A 143 7.58 -15.48 -21.45
N ASN A 144 8.02 -16.02 -20.32
CA ASN A 144 9.27 -15.59 -19.68
C ASN A 144 10.50 -16.16 -20.44
N ARG A 145 11.38 -15.28 -20.91
CA ARG A 145 12.63 -15.64 -21.63
C ARG A 145 13.81 -15.86 -20.69
N ASN A 146 13.73 -15.35 -19.47
CA ASN A 146 14.85 -15.32 -18.53
C ASN A 146 14.75 -16.45 -17.50
N PHE A 147 13.53 -16.86 -17.14
CA PHE A 147 13.28 -17.92 -16.16
C PHE A 147 12.29 -18.96 -16.69
N THR A 148 12.37 -20.17 -16.16
CA THR A 148 11.41 -21.26 -16.35
C THR A 148 11.14 -21.91 -15.01
N ILE A 149 9.94 -22.46 -14.84
CA ILE A 149 9.60 -23.26 -13.67
C ILE A 149 9.89 -24.72 -14.00
N ARG A 150 10.60 -25.40 -13.10
CA ARG A 150 10.90 -26.83 -13.19
C ARG A 150 10.28 -27.53 -12.00
N ASP A 151 9.17 -28.21 -12.23
CA ASP A 151 8.54 -29.07 -11.22
C ASP A 151 9.39 -30.31 -10.95
N TYR A 152 9.61 -30.63 -9.67
CA TYR A 152 10.34 -31.82 -9.25
C TYR A 152 9.41 -33.00 -8.91
N GLY A 153 8.10 -32.76 -8.82
CA GLY A 153 7.10 -33.79 -8.55
C GLY A 153 7.03 -34.27 -7.10
N ASN A 154 7.74 -33.62 -6.19
CA ASN A 154 7.76 -33.85 -4.74
C ASN A 154 7.17 -32.66 -3.96
N ASN A 155 6.15 -31.99 -4.54
CA ASN A 155 5.57 -30.74 -4.03
C ASN A 155 6.54 -29.56 -3.92
N THR A 156 7.66 -29.63 -4.65
CA THR A 156 8.59 -28.51 -4.79
C THR A 156 8.92 -28.27 -6.26
N ALA A 157 9.29 -27.03 -6.58
CA ALA A 157 9.71 -26.64 -7.91
C ALA A 157 10.89 -25.67 -7.87
N GLY A 158 11.76 -25.75 -8.86
CA GLY A 158 12.87 -24.80 -9.02
C GLY A 158 12.50 -23.68 -9.98
N VAL A 159 12.80 -22.44 -9.60
CA VAL A 159 12.91 -21.34 -10.58
C VAL A 159 14.28 -21.43 -11.22
N VAL A 160 14.33 -21.66 -12.53
CA VAL A 160 15.57 -21.95 -13.25
C VAL A 160 15.85 -20.88 -14.30
N THR A 161 17.08 -20.43 -14.39
CA THR A 161 17.53 -19.47 -15.42
C THR A 161 17.49 -20.10 -16.82
N ARG A 162 16.85 -19.42 -17.77
CA ARG A 162 16.86 -19.77 -19.21
C ARG A 162 17.92 -18.99 -20.00
N ARG A 163 18.36 -17.86 -19.46
CA ARG A 163 19.34 -16.94 -20.07
C ARG A 163 20.42 -16.62 -19.04
N ALA A 164 21.62 -16.30 -19.53
CA ALA A 164 22.73 -15.79 -18.73
C ALA A 164 23.00 -14.31 -19.04
N GLY A 165 23.91 -13.68 -18.30
CA GLY A 165 24.29 -12.28 -18.50
C GLY A 165 23.25 -11.32 -17.95
N PHE A 166 22.80 -11.56 -16.72
CA PHE A 166 21.94 -10.63 -16.02
C PHE A 166 22.75 -9.37 -15.68
N GLN A 167 22.20 -8.20 -16.00
CA GLN A 167 22.85 -6.92 -15.71
C GLN A 167 21.97 -6.12 -14.77
N ARG A 168 22.43 -5.94 -13.53
CA ARG A 168 21.70 -5.24 -12.47
C ARG A 168 21.41 -3.79 -12.86
N ARG A 169 22.30 -3.15 -13.61
CA ARG A 169 22.14 -1.76 -14.10
C ARG A 169 21.08 -1.61 -15.19
N GLU A 170 20.82 -2.65 -15.97
CA GLU A 170 19.78 -2.65 -17.01
C GLU A 170 18.43 -3.03 -16.41
N LYS A 171 18.39 -4.09 -15.61
CA LYS A 171 17.18 -4.55 -14.93
C LYS A 171 17.54 -5.26 -13.63
N SER A 172 17.19 -4.63 -12.51
CA SER A 172 17.53 -5.08 -11.16
C SER A 172 16.50 -6.04 -10.55
N VAL A 173 15.26 -6.07 -11.04
CA VAL A 173 14.18 -6.94 -10.52
C VAL A 173 13.41 -7.59 -11.66
N TYR A 174 13.14 -8.88 -11.51
CA TYR A 174 12.27 -9.67 -12.37
C TYR A 174 11.09 -10.22 -11.58
N LEU A 175 9.89 -10.06 -12.11
CA LEU A 175 8.68 -10.67 -11.56
C LEU A 175 8.44 -11.98 -12.31
N VAL A 176 8.44 -13.09 -11.58
CA VAL A 176 8.26 -14.44 -12.12
C VAL A 176 6.95 -14.99 -11.58
N PRO A 177 5.85 -14.92 -12.36
CA PRO A 177 4.60 -15.55 -11.97
C PRO A 177 4.72 -17.07 -12.06
N VAL A 178 4.22 -17.76 -11.05
CA VAL A 178 4.23 -19.22 -10.90
C VAL A 178 2.82 -19.66 -10.58
N VAL A 179 2.27 -20.51 -11.45
CA VAL A 179 0.97 -21.13 -11.25
C VAL A 179 1.20 -22.41 -10.46
N VAL A 180 0.45 -22.56 -9.37
CA VAL A 180 0.39 -23.77 -8.56
C VAL A 180 -1.01 -24.36 -8.74
N GLU A 181 -1.07 -25.66 -9.04
CA GLU A 181 -2.32 -26.41 -9.13
C GLU A 181 -2.28 -27.57 -8.15
N ASP A 182 -3.40 -27.92 -7.55
CA ASP A 182 -3.53 -29.10 -6.73
C ASP A 182 -3.85 -30.35 -7.57
N SER A 183 -4.16 -31.44 -6.88
CA SER A 183 -4.65 -32.69 -7.45
C SER A 183 -6.08 -33.03 -6.99
N GLY A 184 -6.75 -32.07 -6.35
CA GLY A 184 -8.12 -32.20 -5.88
C GLY A 184 -9.12 -32.17 -7.05
N TYR A 185 -10.39 -32.46 -6.73
CA TYR A 185 -11.48 -32.31 -7.68
C TYR A 185 -12.60 -31.44 -7.09
N PRO A 186 -13.01 -30.35 -7.76
CA PRO A 186 -12.40 -29.80 -8.99
C PRO A 186 -10.94 -29.36 -8.74
N ILE A 187 -10.14 -29.28 -9.80
CA ILE A 187 -8.75 -28.80 -9.65
C ILE A 187 -8.81 -27.30 -9.38
N GLN A 188 -8.19 -26.84 -8.29
CA GLN A 188 -8.03 -25.42 -8.00
C GLN A 188 -6.60 -24.98 -8.33
N SER A 189 -6.43 -23.68 -8.57
CA SER A 189 -5.12 -23.10 -8.90
C SER A 189 -4.98 -21.67 -8.43
N SER A 190 -3.77 -21.31 -8.00
CA SER A 190 -3.41 -19.92 -7.71
C SER A 190 -2.16 -19.52 -8.49
N THR A 191 -1.96 -18.21 -8.66
CA THR A 191 -0.73 -17.67 -9.25
C THR A 191 -0.03 -16.78 -8.24
N GLY A 192 1.11 -17.23 -7.73
CA GLY A 192 2.00 -16.42 -6.91
C GLY A 192 3.10 -15.78 -7.77
N THR A 193 3.55 -14.57 -7.41
CA THR A 193 4.61 -13.87 -8.14
C THR A 193 5.87 -13.80 -7.29
N LEU A 194 6.95 -14.44 -7.74
CA LEU A 194 8.26 -14.36 -7.12
C LEU A 194 9.01 -13.12 -7.64
N SER A 195 9.52 -12.29 -6.75
CA SER A 195 10.44 -11.21 -7.09
C SER A 195 11.88 -11.74 -7.08
N VAL A 196 12.55 -11.65 -8.23
CA VAL A 196 13.94 -12.08 -8.38
C VAL A 196 14.82 -10.86 -8.56
N ARG A 197 15.62 -10.54 -7.54
CA ARG A 197 16.54 -9.40 -7.54
C ARG A 197 17.89 -9.80 -8.13
N VAL A 198 18.43 -8.99 -9.04
CA VAL A 198 19.77 -9.20 -9.60
C VAL A 198 20.81 -8.62 -8.66
N CYS A 199 21.77 -9.44 -8.25
CA CYS A 199 22.83 -9.05 -7.33
C CYS A 199 24.21 -9.39 -7.90
N ALA A 200 25.23 -8.65 -7.46
CA ALA A 200 26.61 -9.02 -7.64
C ALA A 200 26.96 -10.11 -6.62
N CYS A 201 27.63 -11.17 -7.07
CA CYS A 201 28.03 -12.30 -6.25
C CYS A 201 29.54 -12.53 -6.33
N ASP A 202 30.08 -13.25 -5.35
CA ASP A 202 31.46 -13.75 -5.40
C ASP A 202 31.57 -15.03 -6.27
N GLY A 203 32.78 -15.56 -6.39
CA GLY A 203 33.03 -16.80 -7.15
C GLY A 203 32.44 -18.07 -6.53
N GLU A 204 31.99 -18.01 -5.28
CA GLU A 204 31.29 -19.11 -4.58
C GLU A 204 29.75 -19.00 -4.71
N GLY A 205 29.24 -17.90 -5.27
CA GLY A 205 27.82 -17.64 -5.47
C GLY A 205 27.14 -16.94 -4.28
N SER A 206 27.92 -16.43 -3.32
CA SER A 206 27.41 -15.66 -2.19
C SER A 206 27.14 -14.20 -2.62
N VAL A 207 26.09 -13.59 -2.07
CA VAL A 207 25.66 -12.24 -2.46
C VAL A 207 26.57 -11.18 -1.85
N LEU A 208 27.18 -10.35 -2.69
CA LEU A 208 28.00 -9.20 -2.27
C LEU A 208 27.17 -7.91 -2.21
N SER A 209 26.37 -7.62 -3.25
CA SER A 209 25.63 -6.36 -3.35
C SER A 209 24.43 -6.47 -4.28
N CYS A 210 23.27 -6.02 -3.81
CA CYS A 210 22.04 -5.95 -4.62
C CYS A 210 21.60 -4.51 -4.94
N SER A 211 22.25 -3.49 -4.36
CA SER A 211 21.94 -2.09 -4.65
C SER A 211 22.55 -1.68 -5.99
N ALA A 212 21.75 -1.07 -6.86
CA ALA A 212 22.24 -0.48 -8.10
C ALA A 212 22.92 0.88 -7.87
N GLU A 213 23.26 1.22 -6.62
CA GLU A 213 23.87 2.50 -6.27
C GLU A 213 25.06 2.72 -7.20
N ALA A 214 24.90 3.76 -8.01
CA ALA A 214 25.99 4.27 -8.78
C ALA A 214 27.08 4.58 -7.75
N VAL A 215 28.22 3.91 -7.87
CA VAL A 215 29.47 4.56 -7.54
C VAL A 215 29.50 5.77 -8.47
N PHE A 216 28.86 6.86 -8.05
CA PHE A 216 29.24 8.19 -8.45
C PHE A 216 30.68 8.25 -7.94
N LEU A 217 31.62 7.85 -8.81
CA LEU A 217 32.93 8.43 -8.77
C LEU A 217 32.62 9.91 -8.84
N ALA A 218 32.64 10.59 -7.69
CA ALA A 218 32.62 12.03 -7.64
C ALA A 218 33.59 12.42 -8.75
N MET A 219 33.09 13.14 -9.75
CA MET A 219 33.95 13.77 -10.75
C MET A 219 34.68 14.86 -9.97
N GLY A 220 35.61 14.44 -9.11
CA GLY A 220 36.48 15.29 -8.36
C GLY A 220 37.27 16.00 -9.43
N LEU A 221 37.03 17.31 -9.53
CA LEU A 221 37.88 18.20 -10.30
C LEU A 221 39.32 17.81 -9.95
N SER A 222 40.06 17.30 -10.94
CA SER A 222 41.46 16.89 -10.74
C SER A 222 42.18 18.01 -10.00
N THR A 223 43.04 17.68 -9.05
CA THR A 223 43.84 18.70 -8.33
C THR A 223 44.56 19.63 -9.30
N GLY A 224 44.90 19.16 -10.51
CA GLY A 224 45.41 19.98 -11.61
C GLY A 224 44.43 21.02 -12.16
N ALA A 225 43.13 20.73 -12.22
CA ALA A 225 42.10 21.68 -12.63
C ALA A 225 41.91 22.80 -11.59
N LEU A 226 41.96 22.49 -10.30
CA LEU A 226 41.92 23.50 -9.23
C LEU A 226 43.14 24.42 -9.27
N VAL A 227 44.33 23.85 -9.49
CA VAL A 227 45.57 24.64 -9.65
C VAL A 227 45.49 25.53 -10.91
N ALA A 228 44.97 25.02 -12.03
CA ALA A 228 44.82 25.81 -13.25
C ALA A 228 43.83 26.98 -13.07
N ILE A 229 42.71 26.76 -12.37
CA ILE A 229 41.73 27.83 -12.07
C ILE A 229 42.38 28.91 -11.18
N LEU A 230 43.11 28.53 -10.13
CA LEU A 230 43.81 29.48 -9.27
C LEU A 230 44.89 30.28 -10.04
N LEU A 231 45.61 29.62 -10.95
CA LEU A 231 46.63 30.24 -11.78
C LEU A 231 46.00 31.23 -12.79
N CYS A 232 44.86 30.87 -13.40
CA CYS A 232 44.06 31.78 -14.23
C CYS A 232 43.59 33.01 -13.45
N MET A 233 43.09 32.84 -12.23
CA MET A 233 42.65 33.94 -11.38
C MET A 233 43.81 34.88 -11.02
N LEU A 234 45.00 34.34 -10.74
CA LEU A 234 46.21 35.12 -10.50
C LEU A 234 46.64 35.92 -11.74
N ILE A 235 46.62 35.30 -12.93
CA ILE A 235 46.97 35.99 -14.18
C ILE A 235 45.99 37.14 -14.45
N LEU A 236 44.68 36.92 -14.24
CA LEU A 236 43.68 37.98 -14.40
C LEU A 236 43.90 39.14 -13.42
N LEU A 237 44.27 38.85 -12.17
CA LEU A 237 44.61 39.88 -11.18
C LEU A 237 45.83 40.70 -11.62
N VAL A 238 46.89 40.04 -12.11
CA VAL A 238 48.08 40.73 -12.63
C VAL A 238 47.72 41.59 -13.84
N MET A 239 46.89 41.09 -14.76
CA MET A 239 46.40 41.84 -15.91
C MET A 239 45.60 43.08 -15.50
N VAL A 240 44.74 42.97 -14.47
CA VAL A 240 43.98 44.12 -13.94
C VAL A 240 44.92 45.14 -13.30
N VAL A 241 45.92 44.70 -12.52
CA VAL A 241 46.90 45.60 -11.90
C VAL A 241 47.74 46.32 -12.96
N LEU A 242 48.18 45.61 -14.01
CA LEU A 242 48.90 46.20 -15.15
C LEU A 242 48.01 47.18 -15.94
N TYR A 243 46.74 46.84 -16.14
CA TYR A 243 45.79 47.75 -16.79
C TYR A 243 45.59 49.03 -15.98
N VAL A 244 45.45 48.92 -14.65
CA VAL A 244 45.31 50.07 -13.75
C VAL A 244 46.62 50.88 -13.69
N SER A 245 47.78 50.24 -13.69
CA SER A 245 49.08 50.95 -13.70
C SER A 245 49.29 51.69 -15.02
N MET A 246 49.02 51.07 -16.17
CA MET A 246 49.07 51.71 -17.48
C MET A 246 48.09 52.87 -17.58
N LYS A 247 46.86 52.73 -17.05
CA LYS A 247 45.88 53.83 -17.00
C LYS A 247 46.35 54.98 -16.10
N ARG A 248 47.08 54.70 -15.02
CA ARG A 248 47.71 55.71 -14.16
C ARG A 248 48.90 56.41 -14.86
N HIS A 249 49.68 55.70 -15.67
CA HIS A 249 50.76 56.30 -16.46
C HIS A 249 50.24 57.19 -17.59
N LYS A 250 49.17 56.80 -18.29
CA LYS A 250 48.51 57.67 -19.29
C LYS A 250 48.01 59.00 -18.73
N LYS A 251 47.72 59.08 -17.43
CA LYS A 251 47.34 60.34 -16.75
C LYS A 251 48.54 61.22 -16.36
N LYS A 252 49.76 60.70 -16.38
CA LYS A 252 50.98 61.44 -15.99
C LYS A 252 51.72 62.08 -17.16
N ASP A 253 51.50 61.60 -18.39
CA ASP A 253 52.18 62.13 -19.59
C ASP A 253 51.44 63.32 -20.25
N ILE A 254 50.35 63.80 -19.66
CA ILE A 254 49.63 64.99 -20.15
C ILE A 254 49.93 66.17 -19.21
N LEU A 255 51.19 66.60 -19.15
CA LEU A 255 51.55 67.89 -18.57
C LEU A 255 52.74 68.53 -19.32
N MET A 256 52.38 69.26 -20.38
CA MET A 256 52.71 70.69 -20.58
C MET A 256 53.43 71.07 -21.91
N SER A 257 52.90 72.15 -22.51
CA SER A 257 53.46 73.07 -23.51
C SER A 257 53.42 72.63 -24.99
N SER A 258 53.04 73.42 -26.00
CA SER A 258 52.82 74.87 -26.15
C SER A 258 51.78 75.16 -27.23
N LYS A 259 51.01 76.23 -26.99
CA LYS A 259 50.49 77.28 -27.90
C LYS A 259 50.48 77.03 -29.43
N GLU A 260 49.35 77.45 -30.03
CA GLU A 260 49.07 77.70 -31.46
C GLU A 260 48.87 76.48 -32.38
N ASP A 261 47.62 76.07 -32.61
CA ASP A 261 46.95 76.51 -33.84
C ASP A 261 45.42 76.49 -33.69
N VAL A 262 44.82 77.63 -33.97
CA VAL A 262 43.38 77.87 -34.04
C VAL A 262 43.02 77.79 -35.51
N ARG A 263 42.15 76.86 -35.92
CA ARG A 263 41.12 77.08 -36.96
C ARG A 263 39.95 76.11 -36.77
N ASP A 264 38.89 76.67 -36.22
CA ASP A 264 37.49 76.58 -36.64
C ASP A 264 37.05 75.34 -37.44
N ASN A 265 36.00 74.68 -36.93
CA ASN A 265 34.72 74.75 -37.63
C ASN A 265 33.57 74.70 -36.63
N VAL A 266 32.93 75.87 -36.52
CA VAL A 266 31.63 76.12 -35.93
C VAL A 266 30.56 75.36 -36.73
N ILE A 267 29.70 74.61 -36.04
CA ILE A 267 28.32 74.41 -36.49
C ILE A 267 27.41 74.84 -35.35
N HIS A 268 26.51 75.75 -35.70
CA HIS A 268 25.59 76.46 -34.82
C HIS A 268 24.60 75.52 -34.12
N TYR A 269 24.43 75.79 -32.83
CA TYR A 269 23.26 75.41 -32.05
C TYR A 269 22.13 76.38 -32.36
N ASP A 270 21.06 75.86 -32.92
CA ASP A 270 19.70 76.32 -32.73
C ASP A 270 18.83 75.06 -32.87
N ASP A 271 18.61 74.34 -31.77
CA ASP A 271 17.24 74.08 -31.36
C ASP A 271 17.22 73.46 -29.96
N GLU A 272 16.44 74.12 -29.12
CA GLU A 272 16.08 73.71 -27.79
C GLU A 272 15.33 72.38 -27.80
N GLY A 273 15.58 71.61 -26.75
CA GLY A 273 14.45 71.04 -26.03
C GLY A 273 14.15 69.57 -26.29
N GLY A 274 14.03 68.87 -25.17
CA GLY A 274 12.98 67.87 -25.03
C GLY A 274 13.35 66.50 -25.54
N GLY A 275 13.64 65.60 -24.61
CA GLY A 275 13.68 64.18 -24.90
C GLY A 275 12.39 63.72 -25.56
N GLU A 276 12.54 62.93 -26.61
CA GLU A 276 11.73 61.76 -26.84
C GLU A 276 12.72 60.61 -27.08
N GLU A 277 13.05 59.98 -25.97
CA GLU A 277 13.47 58.59 -25.95
C GLU A 277 12.34 57.74 -26.59
N ASP A 278 12.74 56.67 -27.28
CA ASP A 278 11.90 55.55 -27.71
C ASP A 278 10.90 55.75 -28.84
N THR A 279 11.36 55.57 -30.08
CA THR A 279 10.46 55.20 -31.21
C THR A 279 10.85 53.97 -32.02
N ASN A 280 11.89 53.19 -31.67
CA ASN A 280 12.31 52.05 -32.50
C ASN A 280 12.52 50.70 -31.76
N ALA A 281 11.83 50.44 -30.65
CA ALA A 281 12.00 49.18 -29.91
C ALA A 281 10.91 48.11 -30.12
N PHE A 282 9.95 48.31 -31.03
CA PHE A 282 8.90 47.31 -31.28
C PHE A 282 8.88 46.83 -32.74
N ASP A 283 9.63 45.75 -33.02
CA ASP A 283 9.34 44.87 -34.14
C ASP A 283 8.13 44.00 -33.76
N ILE A 284 7.01 44.22 -34.44
CA ILE A 284 5.74 43.52 -34.25
C ILE A 284 5.77 42.10 -34.88
N GLY A 285 6.90 41.68 -35.46
CA GLY A 285 7.10 40.35 -36.05
C GLY A 285 7.09 39.20 -35.05
N THR A 286 7.36 39.46 -33.77
CA THR A 286 7.51 38.40 -32.74
C THR A 286 6.19 37.88 -32.17
N LEU A 287 5.04 38.44 -32.56
CA LEU A 287 3.71 37.95 -32.13
C LEU A 287 3.05 36.98 -33.11
N ARG A 288 3.77 36.54 -34.16
CA ARG A 288 3.24 35.53 -35.10
C ARG A 288 3.80 34.11 -34.89
N ASN A 289 4.66 33.87 -33.91
CA ASN A 289 5.03 32.52 -33.46
C ASN A 289 5.87 32.52 -32.16
N PRO A 290 5.51 31.72 -31.14
CA PRO A 290 6.50 31.21 -30.20
C PRO A 290 6.36 29.69 -29.98
N LYS A 291 7.03 28.91 -30.82
CA LYS A 291 7.86 27.80 -30.31
C LYS A 291 9.23 28.41 -29.99
N ALA A 292 9.80 28.06 -28.84
CA ALA A 292 10.99 28.62 -28.20
C ALA A 292 10.73 29.97 -27.49
N GLY A 293 11.10 30.22 -26.24
CA GLY A 293 12.03 29.54 -25.34
C GLY A 293 13.05 30.55 -24.78
N MET A 294 12.73 31.21 -23.66
CA MET A 294 13.63 32.04 -22.84
C MET A 294 13.04 32.02 -21.41
N ARG A 295 13.70 31.52 -20.36
CA ARG A 295 14.88 32.08 -19.67
C ARG A 295 14.79 33.59 -19.45
N GLU A 296 14.29 33.92 -18.26
CA GLU A 296 14.57 35.06 -17.38
C GLU A 296 15.13 36.34 -18.02
N THR A 297 14.31 37.38 -18.04
CA THR A 297 14.63 38.70 -17.46
C THR A 297 13.41 39.61 -17.62
N THR A 298 12.55 39.64 -16.60
CA THR A 298 11.46 40.62 -16.52
C THR A 298 11.40 41.12 -15.08
N PRO A 299 11.52 42.44 -14.83
CA PRO A 299 11.45 42.99 -13.48
C PRO A 299 10.00 42.91 -12.94
N PRO A 300 9.81 42.77 -11.62
CA PRO A 300 8.50 42.46 -11.03
C PRO A 300 7.53 43.66 -11.06
N ARG A 301 6.23 43.36 -11.16
CA ARG A 301 5.14 44.32 -10.98
C ARG A 301 5.16 44.93 -9.57
N ARG A 302 4.89 46.24 -9.47
CA ARG A 302 5.01 47.08 -8.26
C ARG A 302 3.81 47.01 -7.31
N ASP A 303 3.01 45.95 -7.37
CA ASP A 303 1.68 45.94 -6.74
C ASP A 303 1.65 44.97 -5.54
N VAL A 304 2.80 44.45 -5.12
CA VAL A 304 2.97 43.63 -3.93
C VAL A 304 3.95 44.35 -3.01
N GLN A 305 3.44 44.96 -1.95
CA GLN A 305 4.25 45.45 -0.86
C GLN A 305 4.64 44.23 0.00
N LEU A 306 5.79 43.63 -0.32
CA LEU A 306 6.45 42.66 0.55
C LEU A 306 6.97 43.43 1.77
N GLU A 307 6.24 43.36 2.89
CA GLU A 307 6.81 43.69 4.18
C GLU A 307 8.03 42.80 4.40
N ALA A 308 9.15 43.43 4.74
CA ALA A 308 10.42 42.77 4.98
C ALA A 308 10.28 41.82 6.18
N GLU A 309 10.60 40.54 5.98
CA GLU A 309 10.77 39.62 7.10
C GLU A 309 11.93 40.10 8.01
N PRO A 310 11.78 40.07 9.33
CA PRO A 310 12.87 40.39 10.24
C PRO A 310 13.92 39.28 10.18
N VAL A 311 15.18 39.69 10.02
CA VAL A 311 16.36 38.80 10.08
C VAL A 311 16.43 38.14 11.46
N LEU A 312 16.36 36.81 11.51
CA LEU A 312 16.58 36.06 12.75
C LEU A 312 18.09 35.91 13.01
N ASN A 313 18.52 36.36 14.19
CA ASN A 313 19.83 36.04 14.73
C ASN A 313 19.89 34.54 15.09
N PRO A 314 21.04 33.85 14.95
CA PRO A 314 21.10 32.39 15.05
C PRO A 314 21.03 31.81 16.47
N GLU A 315 20.67 32.61 17.48
CA GLU A 315 20.65 32.17 18.89
C GLU A 315 19.26 31.82 19.44
N ASP A 316 18.16 32.15 18.75
CA ASP A 316 16.81 31.79 19.21
C ASP A 316 16.37 30.44 18.60
N THR A 317 17.11 29.39 18.93
CA THR A 317 16.76 28.00 18.58
C THR A 317 16.04 27.33 19.76
N GLU A 318 15.04 27.98 20.34
CA GLU A 318 14.16 27.31 21.31
C GLU A 318 12.69 27.64 21.00
N ASP A 319 12.02 26.59 20.53
CA ASP A 319 10.58 26.43 20.40
C ASP A 319 9.91 26.78 19.05
N ILE A 320 10.27 26.00 18.03
CA ILE A 320 9.59 25.89 16.74
C ILE A 320 8.07 25.70 16.89
N ARG A 321 7.61 25.08 17.99
CA ARG A 321 6.18 24.87 18.25
C ARG A 321 5.44 26.18 18.49
N ALA A 322 6.04 27.11 19.22
CA ALA A 322 5.46 28.42 19.50
C ALA A 322 5.34 29.26 18.22
N TYR A 323 6.37 29.20 17.36
CA TYR A 323 6.35 29.84 16.05
C TYR A 323 5.24 29.31 15.14
N ILE A 324 5.08 27.98 15.07
CA ILE A 324 4.01 27.35 14.27
C ILE A 324 2.63 27.74 14.80
N GLN A 325 2.42 27.74 16.12
CA GLN A 325 1.14 28.14 16.71
C GLN A 325 0.80 29.60 16.44
N GLN A 326 1.79 30.50 16.52
CA GLN A 326 1.60 31.91 16.22
C GLN A 326 1.16 32.11 14.76
N ARG A 327 1.81 31.45 13.80
CA ARG A 327 1.45 31.55 12.37
C ARG A 327 0.08 30.96 12.06
N LEU A 328 -0.32 29.90 12.76
CA LEU A 328 -1.67 29.32 12.63
C LEU A 328 -2.74 30.32 13.08
N GLN A 329 -2.48 31.04 14.18
CA GLN A 329 -3.42 31.98 14.77
C GLN A 329 -3.56 33.27 13.95
N GLU A 330 -2.46 33.74 13.35
CA GLU A 330 -2.46 34.85 12.38
C GLU A 330 -3.28 34.52 11.12
N ASN A 331 -3.21 33.28 10.64
CA ASN A 331 -3.92 32.85 9.44
C ASN A 331 -5.42 32.64 9.71
N HIS A 332 -5.79 32.15 10.90
CA HIS A 332 -7.19 32.01 11.32
C HIS A 332 -7.91 33.36 11.53
N ALA A 333 -7.16 34.42 11.85
CA ALA A 333 -7.71 35.77 12.05
C ALA A 333 -7.85 36.58 10.75
N SER A 334 -7.26 36.12 9.64
CA SER A 334 -7.26 36.84 8.36
C SER A 334 -8.51 36.51 7.52
N SER A 335 -9.42 37.48 7.40
CA SER A 335 -10.64 37.38 6.58
C SER A 335 -10.42 37.65 5.08
N THR A 336 -9.20 37.52 4.56
CA THR A 336 -8.84 37.96 3.19
C THR A 336 -8.49 36.84 2.22
N ALA A 337 -9.00 35.62 2.42
CA ALA A 337 -8.92 34.57 1.40
C ALA A 337 -10.18 34.54 0.52
N PRO A 338 -10.07 34.61 -0.83
CA PRO A 338 -11.22 34.46 -1.72
C PRO A 338 -11.64 32.97 -1.81
N PRO A 339 -12.92 32.68 -2.10
CA PRO A 339 -13.39 31.30 -2.20
C PRO A 339 -12.97 30.74 -3.57
N TYR A 340 -12.19 29.66 -3.58
CA TYR A 340 -11.90 28.94 -4.80
C TYR A 340 -12.95 27.85 -5.01
N ASP A 341 -13.82 28.05 -5.99
CA ASP A 341 -14.45 26.98 -6.74
C ASP A 341 -14.14 27.21 -8.22
N SER A 342 -13.14 26.49 -8.73
CA SER A 342 -12.85 26.41 -10.15
C SER A 342 -12.18 25.07 -10.43
N LEU A 343 -12.94 24.15 -11.00
CA LEU A 343 -12.44 22.91 -11.58
C LEU A 343 -11.43 23.23 -12.69
N ALA A 344 -10.15 23.16 -12.36
CA ALA A 344 -9.08 23.15 -13.35
C ALA A 344 -9.00 21.75 -13.97
N THR A 345 -9.39 21.63 -15.23
CA THR A 345 -9.18 20.42 -16.03
C THR A 345 -7.69 20.36 -16.40
N TYR A 346 -6.94 19.46 -15.76
CA TYR A 346 -5.55 19.21 -16.16
C TYR A 346 -5.54 18.25 -17.34
N ALA A 347 -5.26 18.78 -18.54
CA ALA A 347 -4.74 17.97 -19.62
C ALA A 347 -3.23 18.24 -19.69
N TYR A 348 -2.45 17.15 -19.60
CA TYR A 348 -1.00 17.05 -19.78
C TYR A 348 -0.18 16.92 -18.48
N GLU A 349 -0.02 15.69 -18.01
CA GLU A 349 1.09 15.29 -17.14
C GLU A 349 2.35 15.08 -17.99
N GLY A 350 3.37 15.89 -17.73
CA GLY A 350 4.69 15.70 -18.32
C GLY A 350 5.36 14.42 -17.81
N SER A 351 6.20 13.82 -18.65
CA SER A 351 7.02 12.67 -18.32
C SER A 351 8.13 13.04 -17.32
N GLY A 352 7.93 12.73 -16.04
CA GLY A 352 8.97 12.94 -15.02
C GLY A 352 8.57 12.79 -13.55
N SER A 353 7.37 12.28 -13.23
CA SER A 353 7.00 11.98 -11.84
C SER A 353 7.47 10.58 -11.44
N MET A 354 8.15 10.49 -10.30
CA MET A 354 8.58 9.25 -9.64
C MET A 354 7.61 8.83 -8.51
N ALA A 355 6.36 9.29 -8.56
CA ALA A 355 5.31 8.83 -7.67
C ALA A 355 4.44 7.82 -8.42
N ASP A 356 4.45 6.57 -7.95
CA ASP A 356 3.59 5.51 -8.45
C ASP A 356 2.12 5.75 -8.04
N SER A 357 1.21 5.11 -8.76
CA SER A 357 -0.23 5.33 -8.72
C SER A 357 -0.86 5.21 -7.31
N LEU A 358 -1.65 6.20 -6.87
CA LEU A 358 -2.40 6.19 -5.60
C LEU A 358 -3.68 5.33 -5.64
N SER A 359 -3.63 4.17 -6.28
CA SER A 359 -4.78 3.27 -6.44
C SER A 359 -5.12 2.43 -5.19
N SER A 360 -4.59 2.79 -4.01
CA SER A 360 -4.69 1.95 -2.79
C SER A 360 -5.37 2.62 -1.60
N ILE A 361 -5.98 3.81 -1.76
CA ILE A 361 -6.80 4.40 -0.69
C ILE A 361 -8.24 3.94 -0.89
N GLU A 362 -8.45 2.64 -0.72
CA GLU A 362 -9.77 2.09 -0.43
C GLU A 362 -9.55 0.85 0.46
N SER A 363 -9.24 1.12 1.73
CA SER A 363 -9.36 0.12 2.79
C SER A 363 -10.16 0.77 3.92
N TRP A 364 -11.46 0.53 3.92
CA TRP A 364 -12.34 0.74 5.06
C TRP A 364 -11.87 -0.17 6.20
N ALA A 365 -11.15 0.39 7.16
CA ALA A 365 -11.11 -0.14 8.51
C ALA A 365 -12.24 0.57 9.29
N LEU A 366 -13.33 -0.16 9.55
CA LEU A 366 -14.32 0.23 10.55
C LEU A 366 -13.63 0.23 11.92
N GLU A 367 -13.23 1.40 12.42
CA GLU A 367 -13.08 1.59 13.85
C GLU A 367 -14.47 1.84 14.47
N PRO A 368 -14.83 1.16 15.58
CA PRO A 368 -16.10 1.40 16.22
C PRO A 368 -16.03 2.66 17.12
N GLU A 369 -17.05 3.50 16.97
CA GLU A 369 -17.42 4.63 17.85
C GLU A 369 -16.50 5.85 17.87
N GLU A 370 -16.57 6.67 16.81
CA GLU A 370 -16.17 8.08 16.91
C GLU A 370 -17.27 8.89 17.64
N ASP A 371 -16.92 9.49 18.79
CA ASP A 371 -17.81 10.33 19.59
C ASP A 371 -17.99 11.72 18.94
N TYR A 372 -19.10 11.91 18.23
CA TYR A 372 -19.40 13.12 17.46
C TYR A 372 -19.89 14.31 18.32
N ARG A 373 -19.80 14.24 19.65
CA ARG A 373 -20.21 15.33 20.57
C ARG A 373 -19.44 16.63 20.35
N SER A 374 -18.20 16.54 19.88
CA SER A 374 -17.32 17.68 19.63
C SER A 374 -17.80 18.62 18.50
N ILE A 375 -18.73 18.16 17.63
CA ILE A 375 -19.30 18.96 16.52
C ILE A 375 -20.18 20.11 17.05
N GLN A 376 -20.69 20.01 18.28
CA GLN A 376 -21.53 21.05 18.87
C GLN A 376 -20.76 22.36 19.15
N ASP A 377 -19.44 22.26 19.35
CA ASP A 377 -18.59 23.39 19.71
C ASP A 377 -18.11 24.21 18.50
N TRP A 378 -18.40 23.72 17.28
CA TRP A 378 -17.88 24.30 16.03
C TRP A 378 -18.69 25.52 15.55
N GLY A 379 -19.68 25.95 16.34
CA GLY A 379 -20.46 27.16 16.12
C GLY A 379 -21.91 26.91 15.69
N PRO A 380 -22.73 27.97 15.61
CA PRO A 380 -24.19 27.85 15.55
C PRO A 380 -24.71 27.14 14.30
N ARG A 381 -23.93 27.12 13.22
CA ARG A 381 -24.29 26.45 11.95
C ARG A 381 -24.19 24.93 12.01
N PHE A 382 -23.45 24.37 12.98
CA PHE A 382 -23.25 22.93 13.14
C PHE A 382 -24.20 22.30 14.17
N LYS A 383 -25.01 23.12 14.85
CA LYS A 383 -25.96 22.69 15.88
C LYS A 383 -27.02 21.73 15.36
N THR A 384 -27.44 21.90 14.10
CA THR A 384 -28.40 21.01 13.44
C THR A 384 -27.79 19.64 13.12
N LEU A 385 -26.52 19.61 12.68
CA LEU A 385 -25.80 18.38 12.39
C LEU A 385 -25.50 17.59 13.68
N ALA A 386 -25.02 18.28 14.72
CA ALA A 386 -24.82 17.68 16.04
C ALA A 386 -26.11 17.01 16.56
N GLY A 387 -27.27 17.67 16.41
CA GLY A 387 -28.56 17.11 16.80
C GLY A 387 -28.95 15.81 16.06
N ILE A 388 -28.60 15.68 14.78
CA ILE A 388 -28.90 14.49 13.96
C ILE A 388 -28.06 13.29 14.42
N PHE A 389 -26.78 13.51 14.74
CA PHE A 389 -25.89 12.43 15.19
C PHE A 389 -26.17 12.00 16.63
N SER A 390 -26.51 12.92 17.54
CA SER A 390 -26.89 12.57 18.92
C SER A 390 -28.19 11.76 19.02
N GLN A 391 -29.13 11.95 18.08
CA GLN A 391 -30.40 11.19 18.06
C GLN A 391 -30.18 9.71 17.71
N ARG A 392 -29.15 9.40 16.93
CA ARG A 392 -28.82 8.06 16.46
C ARG A 392 -28.17 7.19 17.55
N GLU A 393 -27.44 7.81 18.49
CA GLU A 393 -26.93 7.13 19.69
C GLU A 393 -28.06 6.75 20.68
N SER A 394 -29.04 7.64 20.86
CA SER A 394 -30.13 7.42 21.82
C SER A 394 -31.09 6.27 21.44
N SER A 395 -31.15 5.93 20.15
CA SER A 395 -31.99 4.84 19.63
C SER A 395 -31.30 3.46 19.65
N GLN A 396 -29.98 3.41 19.85
CA GLN A 396 -29.23 2.15 20.05
C GLN A 396 -28.99 1.81 21.53
N GLY A 397 -29.16 2.76 22.45
CA GLY A 397 -28.93 2.56 23.89
C GLY A 397 -30.13 2.09 24.73
N ALA A 398 -31.33 1.93 24.15
CA ALA A 398 -32.56 1.74 24.93
C ALA A 398 -32.96 0.27 25.22
N GLU A 399 -32.18 -0.73 24.79
CA GLU A 399 -32.57 -2.15 24.90
C GLU A 399 -31.67 -3.01 25.81
N ARG A 400 -31.15 -2.44 26.91
CA ARG A 400 -30.59 -3.24 28.02
C ARG A 400 -31.10 -2.78 29.38
N ARG A 401 -31.93 -3.63 30.00
CA ARG A 401 -32.37 -3.58 31.41
C ARG A 401 -31.23 -4.06 32.35
N PRO A 402 -31.28 -3.70 33.65
CA PRO A 402 -30.12 -3.76 34.53
C PRO A 402 -30.08 -5.00 35.43
N GLU A 403 -28.88 -5.51 35.74
CA GLU A 403 -28.65 -6.41 36.87
C GLU A 403 -27.51 -5.93 37.80
N ASN A 404 -27.97 -5.60 39.01
CA ASN A 404 -27.42 -5.85 40.34
C ASN A 404 -26.00 -5.45 40.75
N ARG A 405 -25.98 -4.51 41.70
CA ARG A 405 -24.88 -4.10 42.57
C ARG A 405 -24.76 -5.08 43.75
N GLY A 406 -23.63 -5.78 43.87
CA GLY A 406 -23.26 -6.56 45.06
C GLY A 406 -22.45 -5.69 46.03
N SER A 407 -23.00 -5.50 47.22
CA SER A 407 -22.45 -4.75 48.35
C SER A 407 -21.43 -5.58 49.14
N GLN A 408 -20.27 -5.01 49.46
CA GLN A 408 -19.32 -5.51 50.47
C GLN A 408 -19.78 -5.13 51.89
N PRO A 409 -19.50 -5.98 52.89
CA PRO A 409 -19.27 -5.54 54.27
C PRO A 409 -17.88 -6.01 54.82
N PRO A 410 -17.46 -5.48 55.98
CA PRO A 410 -16.06 -5.25 56.32
C PRO A 410 -15.40 -6.35 57.16
N ALA A 411 -14.07 -6.21 57.30
CA ALA A 411 -13.19 -7.03 58.13
C ALA A 411 -13.33 -6.71 59.62
N GLU A 412 -13.40 -7.75 60.44
CA GLU A 412 -13.08 -7.75 61.87
C GLU A 412 -12.36 -9.06 62.24
N GLY A 413 -11.34 -8.93 63.09
CA GLY A 413 -10.44 -10.01 63.51
C GLY A 413 -10.86 -10.71 64.81
N SER A 414 -10.13 -11.78 65.12
CA SER A 414 -10.02 -12.56 66.38
C SER A 414 -9.64 -14.00 65.94
N GLU A 415 -8.86 -14.83 66.62
CA GLU A 415 -8.00 -14.76 67.80
C GLU A 415 -7.25 -16.11 67.83
N GLU A 416 -6.04 -16.14 68.38
CA GLU A 416 -5.31 -17.37 68.69
C GLU A 416 -6.09 -18.24 69.69
N ARG A 417 -6.09 -19.57 69.54
CA ARG A 417 -5.28 -20.51 70.36
C ARG A 417 -5.63 -22.00 70.16
N PRO A 418 -4.70 -22.91 70.53
CA PRO A 418 -4.74 -24.33 70.21
C PRO A 418 -5.37 -25.17 71.33
N ASP A 419 -5.71 -26.42 71.00
CA ASP A 419 -5.23 -27.65 71.65
C ASP A 419 -5.48 -28.87 70.75
#